data_AF-A0A2E5DZ51-F1
#
_entry.id   AF-A0A2E5DZ51-F1
#
_cell.length_a   1.000
_cell.length_b   1.000
_cell.length_c   1.000
_cell.angle_alpha   90.00
_cell.angle_beta   90.00
_cell.angle_gamma   90.00
#
_symmetry.space_group_name_H-M   'P 1'
#
loop_
_entity.id
_entity.type
_entity.pdbx_description
1 polymer ?
#
loop_
_entity_poly.entity_id
_entity_poly.type
_entity_poly.pdbx_seq_one_letter_code
_entity_poly.pdbx_strand_id
1 'polypeptide(L)'
;MKILRHACFAILALIMTMTTGCQTVDEIAQGKSIQPIAGSSRIQIPGPSSIRPDGSVKDIKLNRPNGRLLQISGHQQLRAHQVQPWARNQVMTVANASGLSADEVQGWIQIKGPRTITVEEVVKVPVYDVRLEVWKLAQPPRKRERAVE
;
A
#
# COMPACT_ATOMS: atom_id res chain seq x y z
N MET A 1 19.40 -49.47 38.87
CA MET A 1 18.70 -48.98 40.08
C MET A 1 19.49 -47.77 40.56
N LYS A 2 19.06 -46.51 40.49
CA LYS A 2 17.76 -45.90 40.78
C LYS A 2 17.73 -44.50 40.10
N ILE A 3 16.61 -44.18 39.43
CA ILE A 3 16.00 -42.83 39.37
C ILE A 3 16.84 -41.78 38.60
N LEU A 4 16.70 -41.49 37.30
CA LEU A 4 15.54 -41.03 36.52
C LEU A 4 14.41 -40.39 37.36
N ARG A 5 14.06 -39.13 37.04
CA ARG A 5 13.03 -38.28 37.67
C ARG A 5 13.65 -37.56 38.87
N HIS A 6 13.82 -36.24 38.89
CA HIS A 6 12.83 -35.19 38.70
C HIS A 6 13.63 -33.99 38.16
N ALA A 7 13.30 -33.43 37.00
CA ALA A 7 12.20 -32.49 36.85
C ALA A 7 12.35 -31.30 37.81
N CYS A 8 12.29 -30.11 37.23
CA CYS A 8 12.24 -28.84 37.95
C CYS A 8 13.57 -28.52 38.63
N PHE A 9 14.34 -27.53 38.20
CA PHE A 9 13.88 -26.18 38.02
C PHE A 9 14.74 -25.55 36.93
N ALA A 10 14.26 -25.42 35.70
CA ALA A 10 13.28 -24.38 35.35
C ALA A 10 13.72 -22.95 35.73
N ILE A 11 15.02 -22.69 35.91
CA ILE A 11 15.57 -21.33 36.07
C ILE A 11 16.81 -21.10 35.18
N LEU A 12 16.98 -21.91 34.13
CA LEU A 12 17.71 -21.45 32.94
C LEU A 12 16.76 -21.11 31.78
N ALA A 13 15.45 -21.26 32.00
CA ALA A 13 14.39 -21.07 31.01
C ALA A 13 13.52 -19.82 31.28
N LEU A 14 14.00 -18.88 32.10
CA LEU A 14 13.47 -17.51 32.14
C LEU A 14 14.60 -16.48 31.98
N ILE A 15 15.57 -16.84 31.14
CA ILE A 15 16.41 -15.88 30.45
C ILE A 15 15.45 -14.98 29.67
N MET A 16 15.17 -13.82 30.25
CA MET A 16 14.71 -12.62 29.54
C MET A 16 13.53 -12.86 28.60
N THR A 17 12.47 -13.50 29.09
CA THR A 17 11.13 -13.21 28.55
C THR A 17 10.82 -11.77 28.86
N MET A 18 10.88 -10.95 27.83
CA MET A 18 10.06 -9.76 27.50
C MET A 18 10.95 -8.91 26.58
N THR A 19 11.33 -9.48 25.44
CA THR A 19 10.64 -9.21 24.17
C THR A 19 10.54 -7.73 23.89
N THR A 20 11.44 -7.28 23.02
CA THR A 20 11.09 -6.41 21.89
C THR A 20 10.25 -5.20 22.27
N GLY A 21 10.91 -4.23 22.92
CA GLY A 21 10.68 -2.84 22.55
C GLY A 21 10.94 -2.73 21.06
N CYS A 22 9.87 -2.85 20.27
CA CYS A 22 9.89 -2.59 18.84
C CYS A 22 10.48 -1.20 18.67
N GLN A 23 11.68 -1.17 18.09
CA GLN A 23 12.42 0.05 17.85
C GLN A 23 11.52 1.00 17.07
N THR A 24 11.52 2.24 17.53
CA THR A 24 10.92 3.39 16.87
C THR A 24 11.17 3.36 15.37
N VAL A 25 10.09 3.29 14.60
CA VAL A 25 10.07 3.84 13.26
C VAL A 25 8.90 4.83 13.21
N ASP A 26 9.09 5.98 13.88
CA ASP A 26 8.60 7.21 13.27
C ASP A 26 9.43 7.37 12.00
N GLU A 27 8.97 6.76 10.90
CA GLU A 27 9.44 7.12 9.58
C GLU A 27 8.85 8.50 9.32
N ILE A 28 9.57 9.53 9.81
CA ILE A 28 9.50 10.86 9.25
C ILE A 28 9.53 10.63 7.74
N ALA A 29 8.47 11.05 7.06
CA ALA A 29 8.38 11.08 5.62
C ALA A 29 9.40 12.09 5.05
N GLN A 30 10.70 11.87 5.31
CA GLN A 30 11.78 12.40 4.53
C GLN A 30 11.71 11.61 3.23
N GLY A 31 11.37 12.31 2.14
CA GLY A 31 11.27 11.72 0.82
C GLY A 31 12.57 11.01 0.46
N LYS A 32 12.67 9.72 0.76
CA LYS A 32 13.56 8.83 0.05
C LYS A 32 13.17 8.98 -1.41
N SER A 33 14.11 9.40 -2.24
CA SER A 33 13.98 9.25 -3.69
C SER A 33 13.74 7.77 -3.92
N ILE A 34 12.48 7.40 -4.13
CA ILE A 34 12.08 6.04 -4.44
C ILE A 34 12.64 5.80 -5.83
N GLN A 35 13.79 5.11 -5.91
CA GLN A 35 14.28 4.60 -7.17
C GLN A 35 13.12 3.79 -7.77
N PRO A 36 12.61 4.17 -8.95
CA PRO A 36 11.43 3.53 -9.49
C PRO A 36 11.75 2.06 -9.69
N ILE A 37 11.03 1.19 -8.96
CA ILE A 37 11.11 -0.26 -9.18
C ILE A 37 10.84 -0.49 -10.66
N ALA A 38 11.65 -1.34 -11.30
CA ALA A 38 11.50 -1.65 -12.71
C ALA A 38 10.03 -2.02 -13.03
N GLY A 39 9.42 -1.34 -14.01
CA GLY A 39 8.02 -1.54 -14.38
C GLY A 39 7.01 -0.66 -13.63
N SER A 40 7.39 0.06 -12.58
CA SER A 40 6.47 0.91 -11.80
C SER A 40 5.83 2.06 -12.60
N SER A 41 6.51 2.57 -13.62
CA SER A 41 5.99 3.59 -14.54
C SER A 41 4.81 3.10 -15.39
N ARG A 42 4.65 1.79 -15.54
CA ARG A 42 3.55 1.18 -16.30
C ARG A 42 2.29 0.94 -15.49
N ILE A 43 2.33 1.11 -14.16
CA ILE A 43 1.15 0.89 -13.32
C ILE A 43 0.13 1.99 -13.56
N GLN A 44 -1.06 1.56 -14.00
CA GLN A 44 -2.26 2.36 -14.01
C GLN A 44 -3.03 2.13 -12.71
N ILE A 45 -3.48 3.21 -12.08
CA ILE A 45 -4.31 3.19 -10.87
C ILE A 45 -5.65 3.85 -11.23
N PRO A 46 -6.53 3.15 -11.97
CA PRO A 46 -7.90 3.61 -12.16
C PRO A 46 -8.68 3.52 -10.84
N GLY A 47 -9.88 4.07 -10.84
CA GLY A 47 -10.78 4.02 -9.70
C GLY A 47 -11.87 5.05 -9.86
N PRO A 48 -12.96 4.95 -9.08
CA PRO A 48 -14.03 5.92 -9.14
C PRO A 48 -13.54 7.29 -8.68
N SER A 49 -12.45 7.40 -7.92
CA SER A 49 -12.03 8.67 -7.33
C SER A 49 -10.67 9.13 -7.87
N SER A 50 -10.53 10.43 -8.08
CA SER A 50 -9.26 11.09 -8.41
C SER A 50 -9.18 12.46 -7.74
N ILE A 51 -7.97 12.95 -7.48
CA ILE A 51 -7.76 14.30 -6.94
C ILE A 51 -7.55 15.26 -8.10
N ARG A 52 -8.37 16.32 -8.17
CA ARG A 52 -8.23 17.39 -9.16
C ARG A 52 -7.07 18.34 -8.79
N PRO A 53 -6.60 19.18 -9.72
CA PRO A 53 -5.55 20.18 -9.43
C PRO A 53 -5.90 21.15 -8.29
N ASP A 54 -7.20 21.42 -8.07
CA ASP A 54 -7.70 22.26 -6.98
C ASP A 54 -7.79 21.54 -5.62
N GLY A 55 -7.41 20.26 -5.55
CA GLY A 55 -7.49 19.43 -4.35
C GLY A 55 -8.88 18.84 -4.07
N SER A 56 -9.90 19.16 -4.88
CA SER A 56 -11.20 18.49 -4.74
C SER A 56 -11.12 17.05 -5.21
N VAL A 57 -11.90 16.16 -4.59
CA VAL A 57 -12.06 14.79 -5.07
C VAL A 57 -13.12 14.79 -6.17
N LYS A 58 -12.78 14.19 -7.30
CA LYS A 58 -13.70 13.87 -8.39
C LYS A 58 -14.07 12.40 -8.32
N ASP A 59 -15.35 12.14 -8.10
CA ASP A 59 -15.92 10.81 -8.22
C ASP A 59 -16.58 10.60 -9.59
N ILE A 60 -16.28 9.49 -10.24
CA ILE A 60 -16.84 9.01 -11.49
C ILE A 60 -17.31 7.57 -11.33
N LYS A 61 -18.39 7.22 -12.02
CA LYS A 61 -18.87 5.84 -12.08
C LYS A 61 -18.04 5.08 -13.10
N LEU A 62 -17.20 4.18 -12.63
CA LEU A 62 -16.45 3.23 -13.43
C LEU A 62 -16.78 1.81 -12.96
N ASN A 63 -16.75 0.86 -13.89
CA ASN A 63 -16.87 -0.56 -13.55
C ASN A 63 -15.58 -1.04 -12.89
N ARG A 64 -15.72 -1.79 -11.79
CA ARG A 64 -14.59 -2.43 -11.13
C ARG A 64 -13.82 -3.33 -12.11
N PRO A 65 -12.51 -3.54 -11.90
CA PRO A 65 -11.70 -4.38 -12.77
C PRO A 65 -12.26 -5.81 -12.82
N ASN A 66 -12.19 -6.44 -14.00
CA ASN A 66 -12.57 -7.84 -14.14
C ASN A 66 -11.42 -8.75 -13.72
N GLY A 67 -11.69 -9.67 -12.80
CA GLY A 67 -10.70 -10.66 -12.36
C GLY A 67 -10.81 -10.98 -10.88
N ARG A 68 -9.67 -11.30 -10.25
CA ARG A 68 -9.61 -11.75 -8.86
C ARG A 68 -9.05 -10.64 -7.97
N LEU A 69 -9.77 -10.28 -6.91
CA LEU A 69 -9.26 -9.40 -5.88
C LEU A 69 -8.09 -10.08 -5.14
N LEU A 70 -6.96 -9.39 -5.05
CA LEU A 70 -5.76 -9.87 -4.35
C LEU A 70 -5.67 -9.30 -2.95
N GLN A 71 -5.88 -7.99 -2.80
CA GLN A 71 -5.75 -7.29 -1.52
C GLN A 71 -6.60 -6.02 -1.48
N ILE A 72 -7.00 -5.62 -0.27
CA ILE A 72 -7.55 -4.30 0.03
C ILE A 72 -6.63 -3.62 1.04
N SER A 73 -6.16 -2.42 0.73
CA SER A 73 -5.33 -1.58 1.59
C SER A 73 -6.04 -0.24 1.86
N GLY A 74 -5.77 0.36 3.01
CA GLY A 74 -6.26 1.69 3.36
C GLY A 74 -5.17 2.52 4.03
N HIS A 75 -5.22 3.84 3.82
CA HIS A 75 -4.38 4.80 4.52
C HIS A 75 -5.17 6.07 4.80
N GLN A 76 -4.97 6.64 5.98
CA GLN A 76 -5.63 7.87 6.39
C GLN A 76 -4.65 9.04 6.34
N GLN A 77 -5.20 10.25 6.22
CA GLN A 77 -4.42 11.49 6.36
C GLN A 77 -3.25 11.66 5.35
N LEU A 78 -3.33 11.09 4.15
CA LEU A 78 -2.33 11.33 3.11
C LEU A 78 -2.46 12.76 2.56
N ARG A 79 -1.35 13.43 2.26
CA ARG A 79 -1.37 14.67 1.47
C ARG A 79 -1.61 14.34 0.00
N ALA A 80 -2.15 15.29 -0.77
CA ALA A 80 -2.51 15.09 -2.18
C ALA A 80 -1.37 14.45 -3.02
N HIS A 81 -0.15 14.98 -2.90
CA HIS A 81 1.03 14.48 -3.62
C HIS A 81 1.49 13.08 -3.20
N GLN A 82 1.04 12.58 -2.03
CA GLN A 82 1.41 11.27 -1.51
C GLN A 82 0.44 10.16 -1.96
N VAL A 83 -0.77 10.50 -2.39
CA VAL A 83 -1.80 9.51 -2.74
C VAL A 83 -1.39 8.61 -3.90
N GLN A 84 -0.93 9.20 -5.01
CA GLN A 84 -0.54 8.43 -6.20
C GLN A 84 0.71 7.55 -5.94
N PRO A 85 1.81 8.07 -5.32
CA PRO A 85 2.96 7.24 -4.98
C PRO A 85 2.63 6.12 -4.00
N TRP A 86 1.86 6.40 -2.95
CA TRP A 86 1.42 5.39 -1.99
C TRP A 86 0.66 4.26 -2.69
N ALA A 87 -0.34 4.60 -3.50
CA ALA A 87 -1.16 3.61 -4.18
C ALA A 87 -0.33 2.76 -5.16
N ARG A 88 0.62 3.38 -5.88
CA ARG A 88 1.54 2.68 -6.79
C ARG A 88 2.40 1.65 -6.05
N ASN A 89 2.96 2.05 -4.91
CA ASN A 89 3.79 1.16 -4.10
C ASN A 89 2.98 -0.03 -3.59
N GLN A 90 1.74 0.20 -3.15
CA GLN A 90 0.85 -0.89 -2.72
C GLN A 90 0.57 -1.89 -3.85
N VAL A 91 0.31 -1.43 -5.07
CA VAL A 91 0.12 -2.32 -6.23
C VAL A 91 1.37 -3.17 -6.47
N MET A 92 2.57 -2.56 -6.47
CA MET A 92 3.82 -3.31 -6.67
C MET A 92 4.08 -4.35 -5.58
N THR A 93 3.88 -3.98 -4.32
CA THR A 93 4.07 -4.89 -3.19
C THR A 93 3.18 -6.12 -3.33
N VAL A 94 1.90 -5.92 -3.70
CA VAL A 94 0.94 -7.02 -3.90
C VAL A 94 1.30 -7.87 -5.11
N ALA A 95 1.72 -7.25 -6.23
CA ALA A 95 2.15 -7.96 -7.42
C ALA A 95 3.32 -8.91 -7.11
N ASN A 96 4.37 -8.36 -6.49
CA ASN A 96 5.57 -9.09 -6.11
C ASN A 96 5.27 -10.23 -5.12
N ALA A 97 4.46 -9.95 -4.09
CA ALA A 97 4.04 -10.96 -3.11
C ALA A 97 3.21 -12.10 -3.74
N SER A 98 2.53 -11.81 -4.85
CA SER A 98 1.71 -12.78 -5.59
C SER A 98 2.45 -13.48 -6.73
N GLY A 99 3.73 -13.13 -6.97
CA GLY A 99 4.50 -13.64 -8.12
C GLY A 99 3.94 -13.20 -9.48
N LEU A 100 3.23 -12.07 -9.53
CA LEU A 100 2.61 -11.52 -10.75
C LEU A 100 3.44 -10.36 -11.27
N SER A 101 3.44 -10.17 -12.59
CA SER A 101 4.03 -8.98 -13.19
C SER A 101 3.11 -7.76 -13.03
N ALA A 102 3.68 -6.57 -13.15
CA ALA A 102 2.94 -5.30 -12.98
C ALA A 102 1.81 -5.10 -14.01
N ASP A 103 1.89 -5.74 -15.18
CA ASP A 103 0.88 -5.74 -16.23
C ASP A 103 -0.26 -6.75 -16.00
N GLU A 104 -0.11 -7.69 -15.05
CA GLU A 104 -1.16 -8.63 -14.65
C GLU A 104 -2.05 -8.09 -13.53
N VAL A 105 -1.69 -6.95 -12.94
CA VAL A 105 -2.41 -6.35 -11.81
C VAL A 105 -2.92 -4.95 -12.11
N GLN A 106 -4.02 -4.58 -11.46
CA GLN A 106 -4.61 -3.26 -11.55
C GLN A 106 -5.02 -2.75 -10.17
N GLY A 107 -4.61 -1.53 -9.84
CA GLY A 107 -5.10 -0.83 -8.65
C GLY A 107 -6.46 -0.18 -8.91
N TRP A 108 -7.36 -0.22 -7.94
CA TRP A 108 -8.68 0.41 -7.96
C TRP A 108 -8.84 1.33 -6.75
N ILE A 109 -8.73 2.63 -6.97
CA ILE A 109 -8.61 3.63 -5.89
C ILE A 109 -9.92 4.36 -5.57
N GLN A 110 -10.23 4.47 -4.28
CA GLN A 110 -11.29 5.31 -3.73
C GLN A 110 -10.65 6.33 -2.80
N ILE A 111 -11.03 7.60 -2.92
CA ILE A 111 -10.44 8.71 -2.18
C ILE A 111 -11.57 9.44 -1.47
N LYS A 112 -11.40 9.75 -0.19
CA LYS A 112 -12.30 10.59 0.60
C LYS A 112 -11.56 11.84 1.06
N GLY A 113 -12.20 12.99 0.95
CA GLY A 113 -11.65 14.28 1.35
C GLY A 113 -11.89 15.37 0.29
N PRO A 114 -11.15 16.50 0.37
CA PRO A 114 -10.17 16.80 1.40
C PRO A 114 -10.81 16.99 2.78
N ARG A 115 -10.15 16.50 3.83
CA ARG A 115 -10.43 16.85 5.24
C ARG A 115 -9.31 17.75 5.73
N THR A 116 -9.62 18.74 6.55
CA THR A 116 -8.58 19.61 7.12
C THR A 116 -8.17 19.07 8.48
N ILE A 117 -6.86 18.91 8.69
CA ILE A 117 -6.29 18.67 10.01
C ILE A 117 -5.50 19.89 10.45
N THR A 118 -5.49 20.16 11.75
CA THR A 118 -4.64 21.20 12.35
C THR A 118 -3.35 20.56 12.81
N VAL A 119 -2.22 21.09 12.34
CA VAL A 119 -0.87 20.74 12.78
C VAL A 119 -0.33 21.94 13.57
N GLU A 120 0.16 21.69 14.78
CA GLU A 120 0.80 22.70 15.64
C GLU A 120 -0.03 23.99 15.80
N GLU A 121 -1.32 23.83 16.12
CA GLU A 121 -2.32 24.88 16.45
C GLU A 121 -2.58 25.99 15.40
N VAL A 122 -1.77 26.07 14.33
CA VAL A 122 -1.81 27.19 13.37
C VAL A 122 -1.91 26.70 11.93
N VAL A 123 -1.37 25.52 11.60
CA VAL A 123 -1.28 25.07 10.20
C VAL A 123 -2.44 24.15 9.86
N LYS A 124 -3.34 24.62 9.00
CA LYS A 124 -4.43 23.82 8.43
C LYS A 124 -3.97 23.11 7.16
N VAL A 125 -3.89 21.78 7.20
CA VAL A 125 -3.42 20.96 6.07
C VAL A 125 -4.57 20.12 5.52
N PRO A 126 -4.82 20.15 4.19
CA PRO A 126 -5.77 19.23 3.56
C PRO A 126 -5.16 17.82 3.44
N VAL A 127 -5.91 16.83 3.87
CA VAL A 127 -5.54 15.42 3.83
C VAL A 127 -6.67 14.54 3.29
N TYR A 128 -6.31 13.36 2.83
CA TYR A 128 -7.19 12.42 2.14
C TYR A 128 -7.10 11.04 2.78
N ASP A 129 -8.24 10.39 2.90
CA ASP A 129 -8.28 8.97 3.23
C ASP A 129 -8.44 8.17 1.95
N VAL A 130 -7.59 7.18 1.78
CA VAL A 130 -7.49 6.43 0.53
C VAL A 130 -7.73 4.97 0.83
N ARG A 131 -8.56 4.34 0.01
CA ARG A 131 -8.75 2.89 -0.03
C ARG A 131 -8.35 2.41 -1.42
N LEU A 132 -7.54 1.36 -1.46
CA LEU A 132 -7.06 0.74 -2.68
C LEU A 132 -7.44 -0.73 -2.69
N GLU A 133 -8.10 -1.17 -3.74
CA GLU A 133 -8.26 -2.59 -4.04
C GLU A 133 -7.24 -2.96 -5.13
N VAL A 134 -6.51 -4.04 -4.97
CA VAL A 134 -5.57 -4.54 -5.99
C VAL A 134 -6.13 -5.82 -6.59
N TRP A 135 -6.27 -5.83 -7.91
CA TRP A 135 -6.92 -6.90 -8.67
C TRP A 135 -5.92 -7.58 -9.60
N LYS A 136 -5.95 -8.92 -9.68
CA LYS A 136 -5.38 -9.66 -10.81
C LYS A 136 -6.35 -9.58 -11.97
N LEU A 137 -5.88 -9.15 -13.13
CA LEU A 137 -6.68 -9.06 -14.35
C LEU A 137 -7.02 -10.46 -14.89
N ALA A 138 -8.23 -10.61 -15.41
CA ALA A 138 -8.66 -11.87 -16.05
C ALA A 138 -7.84 -12.20 -17.30
N GLN A 139 -7.37 -11.18 -18.02
CA GLN A 139 -6.45 -11.30 -19.15
C GLN A 139 -5.44 -10.15 -19.08
N PRO A 140 -4.16 -10.38 -19.42
CA PRO A 140 -3.19 -9.30 -19.52
C PRO A 140 -3.63 -8.32 -20.62
N PRO A 141 -3.35 -7.00 -20.46
CA PRO A 141 -3.72 -6.01 -21.47
C PRO A 141 -3.08 -6.38 -22.81
N ARG A 142 -3.87 -6.35 -23.89
CA ARG A 142 -3.40 -6.66 -25.24
C ARG A 142 -2.20 -5.76 -25.56
N LYS A 143 -1.01 -6.36 -25.72
CA LYS A 143 0.16 -5.65 -26.24
C LYS A 143 -0.17 -5.26 -27.68
N ARG A 144 -0.31 -3.96 -27.95
CA ARG A 144 -0.38 -3.48 -29.32
C ARG A 144 1.02 -3.63 -29.91
N GLU A 145 1.25 -4.69 -30.66
CA GLU A 145 2.38 -4.75 -31.58
C GLU A 145 2.17 -3.64 -32.60
N ARG A 146 2.95 -2.56 -32.48
CA ARG A 146 3.07 -1.62 -33.60
C ARG A 146 3.87 -2.37 -34.66
N ALA A 147 3.22 -2.70 -35.77
CA ALA A 147 3.94 -3.08 -36.98
C ALA A 147 4.92 -1.93 -37.28
N VAL A 148 6.21 -2.23 -37.21
CA VAL A 148 7.25 -1.34 -37.68
C VAL A 148 7.26 -1.54 -39.19
N GLU A 149 6.75 -0.55 -39.93
CA GLU A 149 6.96 -0.41 -41.37
C GLU A 149 8.38 0.11 -41.65
#